data_AF-A0A2M8A9S4-F1
#
_entry.id   AF-A0A2M8A9S4-F1
#
_cell.length_a   1.000
_cell.length_b   1.000
_cell.length_c   1.000
_cell.angle_alpha   90.00
_cell.angle_beta   90.00
_cell.angle_gamma   90.00
#
_symmetry.space_group_name_H-M   'P 1'
#
loop_
_entity.id
_entity.type
_entity.pdbx_description
1 polymer ?
#
loop_
_entity_poly.entity_id
_entity_poly.type
_entity_poly.pdbx_seq_one_letter_code
_entity_poly.pdbx_strand_id
1 'polypeptide(L)' 'MDTLIINIDSTEKSLLVLLLKKFKAIVKEINEDDKEDYALVRAMMKGRKHKYVSESSVLKKLRK' A
#
# COMPACT_ATOMS: atom_id res chain seq x y z
N MET A 1 -11.93 4.85 -4.41
CA MET A 1 -10.64 5.45 -4.81
C MET A 1 -9.64 4.31 -4.77
N ASP A 2 -9.10 3.90 -5.92
CA ASP A 2 -8.35 2.64 -5.99
C ASP A 2 -6.89 2.84 -5.58
N THR A 3 -6.41 1.99 -4.67
CA THR A 3 -5.03 2.03 -4.15
C THR A 3 -4.23 0.85 -4.69
N LEU A 4 -3.10 1.15 -5.35
CA LEU A 4 -2.17 0.15 -5.85
C LEU A 4 -0.98 0.02 -4.89
N ILE A 5 -0.72 -1.19 -4.42
CA ILE A 5 0.44 -1.51 -3.58
C ILE A 5 1.50 -2.16 -4.47
N ILE A 6 2.69 -1.57 -4.50
CA ILE A 6 3.83 -2.04 -5.30
C ILE A 6 4.96 -2.36 -4.33
N ASN A 7 5.43 -3.60 -4.35
CA ASN A 7 6.69 -3.97 -3.71
C ASN A 7 7.81 -3.72 -4.73
N ILE A 8 8.79 -2.90 -4.40
CA ILE A 8 9.87 -2.51 -5.32
C ILE A 8 11.21 -2.59 -4.60
N ASP A 9 12.21 -3.14 -5.29
CA ASP A 9 13.59 -3.15 -4.81
C ASP A 9 14.21 -1.75 -4.92
N SER A 10 15.17 -1.44 -4.04
CA SER A 10 15.59 -0.05 -3.76
C SER A 10 16.16 0.71 -4.97
N THR A 11 16.67 0.01 -5.97
CA THR A 11 17.36 0.58 -7.15
C THR A 11 16.43 1.36 -8.08
N GLU A 12 15.17 0.97 -8.23
CA GLU A 12 14.24 1.55 -9.22
C GLU A 12 13.15 2.43 -8.60
N LYS A 13 13.05 2.42 -7.27
CA LYS A 13 12.07 3.18 -6.49
C LYS A 13 12.07 4.67 -6.84
N SER A 14 13.25 5.27 -6.93
CA SER A 14 13.43 6.71 -7.19
C SER A 14 12.81 7.13 -8.52
N LEU A 15 13.02 6.33 -9.57
CA LEU A 15 12.47 6.58 -10.90
C LEU A 15 10.95 6.45 -10.92
N LEU A 16 10.42 5.41 -10.28
CA LEU A 16 8.99 5.18 -10.18
C LEU A 16 8.27 6.32 -9.44
N VAL A 17 8.82 6.77 -8.31
CA VAL A 17 8.26 7.89 -7.55
C VAL A 17 8.24 9.17 -8.38
N LEU A 18 9.30 9.44 -9.15
CA LEU A 18 9.35 10.60 -10.04
C LEU A 18 8.28 10.55 -11.13
N LEU A 19 8.06 9.38 -11.73
CA LEU A 19 7.00 9.17 -12.72
C LEU A 19 5.61 9.39 -12.09
N LEU A 20 5.33 8.75 -10.95
CA LEU A 20 4.04 8.88 -10.27
C LEU A 20 3.74 10.33 -9.86
N LYS A 21 4.76 11.07 -9.40
CA LYS A 21 4.65 12.52 -9.13
C LYS A 21 4.31 13.32 -10.40
N LYS A 22 4.90 13.00 -11.56
CA LYS A 22 4.52 13.63 -12.84
C LYS A 22 3.06 13.38 -13.22
N PHE A 23 2.54 12.19 -12.92
CA PHE A 23 1.12 11.86 -13.11
C PHE A 23 0.20 12.42 -12.01
N LYS A 24 0.72 13.20 -11.06
CA LYS A 24 -0.02 13.73 -9.89
C LYS A 24 -0.66 12.63 -9.04
N ALA A 25 -0.08 11.43 -9.03
CA ALA A 25 -0.52 10.37 -8.15
C ALA A 25 -0.10 10.68 -6.71
N ILE A 26 -0.96 10.32 -5.75
CA ILE A 26 -0.64 10.39 -4.33
C ILE A 26 0.22 9.18 -4.00
N VAL A 27 1.49 9.41 -3.67
CA VAL A 27 2.45 8.35 -3.35
C VAL A 27 2.71 8.39 -1.84
N LYS A 28 2.50 7.24 -1.18
CA LYS A 28 2.92 7.02 0.20
C LYS A 28 3.96 5.92 0.21
N GLU A 29 5.10 6.22 0.83
CA GLU A 29 6.11 5.20 1.11
C GLU A 29 5.73 4.50 2.41
N ILE A 30 5.87 3.17 2.45
CA ILE A 30 5.57 2.36 3.63
C ILE A 30 6.81 1.56 3.96
N ASN A 31 7.32 1.78 5.15
CA ASN A 31 8.52 1.17 5.72
C ASN A 31 8.17 0.47 7.03
N GLU A 32 9.04 -0.42 7.51
CA GLU A 32 8.79 -1.22 8.72
C GLU A 32 8.65 -0.37 10.00
N ASP A 33 9.19 0.85 9.97
CA ASP A 33 9.07 1.83 11.04
C ASP A 33 7.63 2.37 11.17
N ASP A 34 6.87 2.40 10.07
CA ASP A 34 5.45 2.75 10.06
C ASP A 34 4.59 1.53 10.45
N LYS A 35 4.67 1.16 11.73
CA LYS A 35 4.08 -0.07 12.29
C LYS A 35 2.62 -0.29 11.91
N GLU A 36 1.80 0.76 11.84
CA GLU A 36 0.38 0.66 11.48
C GLU A 36 0.18 0.36 9.99
N ASP A 37 0.80 1.16 9.11
CA ASP A 37 0.68 0.99 7.67
C ASP A 37 1.31 -0.32 7.20
N TYR A 38 2.46 -0.69 7.79
CA TYR A 38 3.12 -1.95 7.49
C TYR A 38 2.30 -3.16 7.96
N ALA A 39 1.70 -3.11 9.15
CA ALA A 39 0.80 -4.15 9.62
C ALA A 39 -0.43 -4.30 8.72
N LEU A 40 -0.96 -3.17 8.23
CA LEU A 40 -2.10 -3.15 7.32
C LEU A 40 -1.74 -3.77 5.96
N VAL A 41 -0.63 -3.38 5.35
CA VAL A 41 -0.13 -3.98 4.10
C VAL A 41 0.11 -5.48 4.28
N ARG A 42 0.72 -5.89 5.39
CA ARG A 42 0.95 -7.29 5.70
C ARG A 42 -0.36 -8.08 5.86
N ALA A 43 -1.38 -7.47 6.47
CA ALA A 43 -2.72 -8.06 6.59
C ALA A 43 -3.43 -8.17 5.23
N MET A 44 -3.29 -7.16 4.36
CA MET A 44 -3.81 -7.18 2.98
C MET A 44 -3.14 -8.26 2.13
N MET A 45 -1.83 -8.45 2.27
CA MET A 45 -1.07 -9.48 1.56
C MET A 45 -1.38 -10.89 2.09
N LYS A 46 -1.46 -11.07 3.41
CA LYS A 46 -1.83 -12.37 4.03
C LYS A 46 -3.29 -12.75 3.78
N GLY A 47 -4.18 -11.78 3.56
CA GLY A 47 -5.58 -12.03 3.18
C GLY A 47 -5.77 -12.58 1.77
N ARG A 48 -4.73 -12.56 0.92
CA ARG A 48 -4.83 -12.99 -0.48
C ARG A 48 -4.44 -14.46 -0.64
N LYS A 49 -5.44 -15.35 -0.69
CA LYS A 49 -5.40 -16.45 -1.66
C LYS A 49 -6.24 -16.14 -2.90
N HIS A 50 -7.42 -15.54 -2.78
CA HIS A 50 -8.18 -15.03 -3.94
C HIS A 50 -9.17 -13.95 -3.50
N LYS A 51 -9.36 -12.93 -4.33
CA LYS A 51 -10.28 -11.76 -4.23
C LYS A 51 -9.75 -10.49 -3.54
N TYR A 52 -9.97 -9.39 -4.26
CA TYR A 52 -9.79 -8.00 -3.84
C TYR A 52 -10.52 -7.74 -2.52
N VAL A 53 -9.85 -7.07 -1.58
CA VAL A 53 -10.44 -6.67 -0.29
C VAL A 53 -10.98 -5.25 -0.43
N SER A 54 -12.25 -5.05 -0.10
CA SER A 54 -12.88 -3.72 -0.17
C SER A 54 -12.36 -2.79 0.93
N GLU A 55 -12.29 -1.50 0.61
CA GLU A 55 -11.97 -0.40 1.54
C GLU A 55 -12.80 -0.47 2.84
N SER A 56 -14.08 -0.84 2.72
CA SER A 56 -14.99 -1.03 3.86
C SER A 56 -14.54 -2.13 4.84
N SER A 57 -13.90 -3.19 4.35
CA SER A 57 -13.43 -4.31 5.17
C SER A 57 -12.19 -3.93 5.97
N VAL A 58 -11.37 -3.03 5.40
CA VAL A 58 -10.17 -2.49 6.03
C VAL A 58 -10.55 -1.53 7.16
N LEU A 59 -11.42 -0.56 6.88
CA LEU A 59 -11.87 0.44 7.84
C LEU A 59 -12.59 -0.18 9.06
N LYS A 60 -13.27 -1.32 8.87
CA LYS A 60 -13.98 -2.02 9.95
C LYS A 60 -13.02 -2.67 10.96
N LYS A 61 -11.82 -3.06 10.54
CA LYS A 61 -10.77 -3.61 11.42
C LYS A 61 -10.01 -2.53 12.20
N LEU A 62 -9.91 -1.32 11.65
CA LEU A 62 -9.23 -0.19 12.27
C LEU A 62 -10.04 0.51 13.38
N ARG A 63 -11.34 0.21 13.51
CA ARG A 63 -12.23 0.79 14.54
C ARG A 63 -12.28 0.00 15.86
N LYS A 64 -11.50 -1.06 16.02
CA LYS A 64 -11.37 -1.84 17.25
C LYS A 64 -9.95 -1.71 17.78
#